data_AF-A0AAV0Y069-F1
#
_entry.id   AF-A0AAV0Y069-F1
#
_cell.length_a   1.000
_cell.length_b   1.000
_cell.length_c   1.000
_cell.angle_alpha   90.00
_cell.angle_beta   90.00
_cell.angle_gamma   90.00
#
_symmetry.space_group_name_H-M   'P 1'
#
loop_
_entity.id
_entity.type
_entity.pdbx_description
1 polymer ?
#
loop_
_entity_poly.entity_id
_entity_poly.type
_entity_poly.pdbx_seq_one_letter_code
_entity_poly.pdbx_strand_id
1 'polypeptide(L)'
;MANKLLDDEYKQMTIKVHKKVNEAFVYGIQMDGWSNTRNEPIINIIITTPEPVVYKSLSTTVYYTVHTAEYVANELNLVIDVIGKSRCF
;
A
#
# COMPACT_ATOMS: atom_id res chain seq x y z
N MET A 1 23.95 -1.42 -13.65
CA MET A 1 23.36 -2.76 -13.91
C MET A 1 22.53 -3.28 -12.75
N ALA A 2 22.91 -3.07 -11.48
CA ALA A 2 22.11 -3.50 -10.32
C ALA A 2 20.67 -2.96 -10.30
N ASN A 3 20.48 -1.68 -10.65
CA ASN A 3 19.14 -1.06 -10.67
C ASN A 3 18.17 -1.76 -11.63
N LYS A 4 18.63 -2.20 -12.81
CA LYS A 4 17.77 -2.87 -13.79
C LYS A 4 17.18 -4.18 -13.24
N LEU A 5 18.00 -4.99 -12.57
CA LEU A 5 17.55 -6.25 -11.98
C LEU A 5 16.57 -6.01 -10.82
N LEU A 6 16.83 -4.99 -10.00
CA LEU A 6 15.92 -4.59 -8.92
C LEU A 6 14.59 -4.08 -9.46
N ASP A 7 14.62 -3.24 -10.50
CA ASP A 7 13.42 -2.70 -11.15
C ASP A 7 12.58 -3.82 -11.79
N ASP A 8 13.23 -4.79 -12.43
CA ASP A 8 12.55 -5.91 -13.05
C ASP A 8 11.93 -6.84 -11.99
N GLU A 9 12.63 -7.14 -10.90
CA GLU A 9 12.08 -7.93 -9.79
C GLU A 9 10.92 -7.19 -9.11
N TYR A 10 11.04 -5.88 -8.90
CA TYR A 10 9.97 -5.04 -8.35
C TYR A 10 8.71 -5.11 -9.23
N LYS A 11 8.84 -5.02 -10.55
CA LYS A 11 7.71 -5.16 -11.48
C LYS A 11 7.06 -6.54 -11.37
N GLN A 12 7.87 -7.60 -11.35
CA GLN A 12 7.35 -8.98 -11.23
C GLN A 12 6.61 -9.19 -9.91
N MET A 13 7.18 -8.69 -8.81
CA MET A 13 6.53 -8.73 -7.49
C MET A 13 5.21 -7.95 -7.49
N THR A 14 5.20 -6.75 -8.06
CA THR A 14 3.99 -5.91 -8.20
C THR A 14 2.89 -6.65 -8.96
N ILE A 15 3.21 -7.28 -10.09
CA ILE A 15 2.26 -8.09 -10.88
C ILE A 15 1.67 -9.23 -10.03
N LYS A 16 2.51 -9.96 -9.28
CA LYS A 16 2.07 -11.06 -8.42
C LYS A 16 1.14 -10.57 -7.30
N VAL A 17 1.48 -9.46 -6.66
CA VAL A 17 0.65 -8.84 -5.61
C VAL A 17 -0.71 -8.44 -6.17
N HIS A 18 -0.76 -7.73 -7.31
CA HIS A 18 -2.02 -7.34 -7.93
C HIS A 18 -2.87 -8.53 -8.35
N LYS A 19 -2.26 -9.58 -8.93
CA LYS A 19 -2.97 -10.81 -9.29
C LYS A 19 -3.65 -11.42 -8.06
N LYS A 20 -2.91 -11.58 -6.96
CA LYS A 20 -3.43 -12.16 -5.70
C LYS A 20 -4.59 -11.35 -5.12
N VAL A 21 -4.46 -10.03 -5.11
CA VAL A 21 -5.50 -9.11 -4.63
C VAL A 21 -6.75 -9.16 -5.51
N ASN A 22 -6.58 -9.28 -6.83
CA ASN A 22 -7.70 -9.36 -7.78
C ASN A 22 -8.43 -10.70 -7.76
N GLU A 23 -7.72 -11.80 -7.48
CA GLU A 23 -8.31 -13.14 -7.36
C GLU A 23 -9.04 -13.34 -6.02
N ALA A 24 -8.78 -12.51 -5.01
CA ALA A 24 -9.48 -12.58 -3.73
C ALA A 24 -10.97 -12.20 -3.87
N PHE A 25 -11.85 -13.00 -3.27
CA PHE A 25 -13.30 -12.76 -3.30
C PHE A 25 -13.67 -11.44 -2.58
N VAL A 26 -13.07 -11.21 -1.42
CA VAL A 26 -13.14 -9.98 -0.63
C VAL A 26 -11.74 -9.59 -0.17
N TYR A 27 -11.56 -8.32 0.14
CA TYR A 27 -10.33 -7.82 0.75
C TYR A 27 -10.65 -6.78 1.83
N GLY A 28 -9.79 -6.71 2.83
CA GLY A 28 -9.73 -5.60 3.78
C GLY A 28 -8.48 -4.76 3.54
N ILE A 29 -8.49 -3.56 4.10
CA ILE A 29 -7.34 -2.65 4.07
C ILE A 29 -6.93 -2.33 5.50
N GLN A 30 -5.66 -2.55 5.83
CA GLN A 30 -5.05 -2.10 7.06
C GLN A 30 -4.03 -1.01 6.73
N MET A 31 -4.08 0.09 7.48
CA MET A 31 -3.09 1.17 7.39
C MET A 31 -2.32 1.24 8.72
N ASP A 32 -1.01 1.12 8.64
CA ASP A 32 -0.12 1.15 9.79
C ASP A 32 0.84 2.35 9.68
N GLY A 33 0.70 3.30 10.59
CA GLY A 33 1.47 4.55 10.61
C GLY A 33 2.50 4.55 11.73
N TRP A 34 3.76 4.81 11.41
CA TRP A 34 4.86 4.86 12.38
C TRP A 34 5.95 5.83 11.93
N SER A 35 6.83 6.23 12.86
CA SER A 35 8.03 7.02 12.54
C SER A 35 9.26 6.15 12.62
N ASN A 36 10.13 6.22 11.61
CA ASN A 36 11.36 5.43 11.59
C ASN A 36 12.46 6.00 12.51
N THR A 37 13.61 5.33 12.57
CA THR A 37 14.75 5.76 13.40
C THR A 37 15.38 7.10 12.99
N ARG A 38 15.00 7.65 11.83
CA ARG A 38 15.36 8.99 11.37
C ARG A 38 14.24 10.02 11.60
N ASN A 39 13.20 9.68 12.36
CA ASN A 39 11.98 10.48 12.55
C ASN A 39 11.22 10.79 11.26
N GLU A 40 11.36 9.96 10.23
CA GLU A 40 10.58 10.09 9.01
C GLU A 40 9.25 9.34 9.19
N PRO A 41 8.10 10.00 9.00
CA PRO A 41 6.80 9.37 9.15
C PRO A 41 6.48 8.50 7.93
N ILE A 42 6.02 7.27 8.17
CA ILE A 42 5.75 6.24 7.16
C ILE A 42 4.34 5.67 7.38
N ILE A 43 3.61 5.45 6.28
CA ILE A 43 2.36 4.68 6.28
C ILE A 43 2.54 3.43 5.43
N ASN A 44 2.34 2.27 6.03
CA ASN A 44 2.23 1.00 5.32
C ASN A 44 0.76 0.70 5.04
N ILE A 45 0.45 0.36 3.79
CA ILE A 45 -0.86 -0.13 3.36
C ILE A 45 -0.75 -1.63 3.14
N ILE A 46 -1.53 -2.39 3.88
CA ILE A 46 -1.58 -3.84 3.84
C ILE A 46 -2.97 -4.23 3.32
N ILE A 47 -2.99 -5.05 2.27
CA ILE A 47 -4.24 -5.63 1.78
C ILE A 47 -4.41 -7.00 2.42
N THR A 48 -5.46 -7.15 3.20
CA THR A 48 -5.80 -8.40 3.88
C THR A 48 -6.74 -9.20 2.99
N THR A 49 -6.16 -10.19 2.32
CA THR A 49 -6.90 -11.33 1.74
C THR A 49 -6.69 -12.54 2.68
N PRO A 50 -7.14 -13.77 2.37
CA PRO A 50 -6.76 -14.96 3.16
C PRO A 50 -5.24 -15.08 3.39
N GLU A 51 -4.43 -14.50 2.50
CA GLU A 51 -3.01 -14.29 2.72
C GLU A 51 -2.63 -12.80 2.54
N PRO A 52 -2.34 -12.07 3.63
CA PRO A 52 -2.05 -10.64 3.58
C PRO A 52 -0.81 -10.29 2.73
N VAL A 53 -0.82 -9.10 2.14
CA VAL A 53 0.31 -8.56 1.36
C VAL A 53 0.58 -7.11 1.72
N VAL A 54 1.87 -6.74 1.80
CA VAL A 54 2.29 -5.34 1.82
C VAL A 54 2.07 -4.79 0.42
N TYR A 55 1.14 -3.84 0.29
CA TYR A 55 0.71 -3.32 -1.00
C TYR A 55 1.44 -2.03 -1.37
N LYS A 56 1.64 -1.14 -0.41
CA LYS A 56 2.32 0.14 -0.61
C LYS A 56 2.93 0.62 0.70
N SER A 57 4.09 1.26 0.63
CA SER A 57 4.66 2.04 1.73
C SER A 57 4.82 3.49 1.28
N LEU A 58 4.29 4.41 2.06
CA LEU A 58 4.27 5.85 1.80
C LEU A 58 5.27 6.53 2.73
N SER A 59 6.20 7.29 2.16
CA SER A 59 6.98 8.26 2.92
C SER A 59 6.17 9.55 3.04
N THR A 60 5.88 9.99 4.26
CA THR A 60 5.11 11.21 4.54
C THR A 60 6.00 12.37 5.01
N THR A 61 7.26 12.36 4.59
CA THR A 61 8.32 13.31 4.97
C THR A 61 8.11 14.76 4.52
N VAL A 62 7.06 15.05 3.75
CA VAL A 62 6.72 16.41 3.39
C VAL A 62 5.96 17.03 4.56
N TYR A 63 6.50 18.12 5.10
CA TYR A 63 6.15 18.84 6.35
C TYR A 63 4.66 19.22 6.58
N TYR A 64 3.71 18.78 5.74
CA TYR A 64 2.28 19.10 5.81
C TYR A 64 1.32 17.89 5.57
N THR A 65 1.80 16.65 5.42
CA THR A 65 0.95 15.44 5.27
C THR A 65 1.09 14.46 6.44
N VAL A 66 1.15 15.01 7.65
CA VAL A 66 1.34 14.28 8.92
C VAL A 66 0.08 13.48 9.25
N HIS A 67 -0.05 12.25 8.73
CA HIS A 67 -1.11 11.28 9.09
C HIS A 67 -2.49 11.92 9.32
N THR A 68 -2.84 12.97 8.57
CA THR A 68 -4.09 13.67 8.81
C THR A 68 -5.22 12.73 8.42
N ALA A 69 -6.35 12.80 9.12
CA ALA A 69 -7.49 11.95 8.78
C ALA A 69 -7.87 12.09 7.29
N GLU A 70 -7.76 13.30 6.75
CA GLU A 70 -7.98 13.58 5.33
C GLU A 70 -6.97 12.89 4.41
N TYR A 71 -5.67 12.98 4.70
CA TYR A 71 -4.64 12.32 3.87
C TYR A 71 -4.80 10.80 3.89
N VAL A 72 -5.03 10.23 5.07
CA VAL A 72 -5.25 8.79 5.24
C VAL A 72 -6.51 8.35 4.50
N ALA A 73 -7.62 9.09 4.61
CA ALA A 73 -8.85 8.79 3.89
C ALA A 73 -8.67 8.89 2.36
N ASN A 74 -7.91 9.87 1.87
CA ASN A 74 -7.62 10.02 0.45
C ASN A 74 -6.77 8.86 -0.09
N GLU A 75 -5.70 8.46 0.60
CA GLU A 75 -4.90 7.29 0.19
C GLU A 75 -5.73 6.00 0.26
N LEU A 76 -6.60 5.85 1.27
CA LEU A 76 -7.53 4.73 1.36
C LEU A 76 -8.48 4.67 0.15
N ASN A 77 -9.10 5.80 -0.20
CA ASN A 77 -9.99 5.88 -1.37
C ASN A 77 -9.27 5.53 -2.67
N LEU A 78 -8.06 6.04 -2.89
CA LEU A 78 -7.25 5.71 -4.08
C LEU A 78 -6.99 4.20 -4.20
N VAL A 79 -6.70 3.54 -3.08
CA VAL A 79 -6.49 2.09 -3.06
C VAL A 79 -7.78 1.33 -3.37
N ILE A 80 -8.91 1.75 -2.78
CA ILE A 80 -10.23 1.17 -3.05
C ILE A 80 -10.62 1.32 -4.53
N ASP A 81 -10.37 2.49 -5.13
CA ASP A 81 -10.70 2.75 -6.53
C ASP A 81 -9.88 1.89 -7.49
N VAL A 82 -8.60 1.64 -7.16
CA VAL A 82 -7.72 0.78 -7.96
C VAL A 82 -8.11 -0.70 -7.85
N ILE A 83 -8.44 -1.19 -6.65
CA ILE A 83 -8.72 -2.61 -6.40
C ILE A 83 -10.19 -2.96 -6.71
N GLY A 84 -11.10 -2.03 -6.52
CA GLY A 84 -12.54 -2.17 -6.75
C GLY A 84 -13.35 -2.17 -5.46
N LYS A 85 -14.25 -1.19 -5.34
CA LYS A 85 -15.08 -0.95 -4.15
C LYS A 85 -16.02 -2.09 -3.77
N SER A 86 -16.53 -2.85 -4.74
CA SER A 86 -17.55 -3.89 -4.51
C SER A 86 -17.05 -5.08 -3.68
N ARG A 87 -15.74 -5.23 -3.51
CA ARG A 87 -15.11 -6.34 -2.76
C ARG A 87 -14.45 -5.90 -1.45
N CYS A 88 -14.47 -4.60 -1.14
CA CYS A 88 -13.88 -4.05 0.09
C CYS A 88 -14.80 -4.34 1.27
N PHE A 89 -14.26 -4.96 2.33
CA PHE A 89 -14.96 -5.21 3.59
C PHE A 89 -14.59 -4.17 4.65
#